data_AF-A0A832UGW1-F1
#
_entry.id   AF-A0A832UGW1-F1
#
_cell.length_a   1.000
_cell.length_b   1.000
_cell.length_c   1.000
_cell.angle_alpha   90.00
_cell.angle_beta   90.00
_cell.angle_gamma   90.00
#
_symmetry.space_group_name_H-M   'P 1'
#
loop_
_entity.id
_entity.type
_entity.pdbx_description
1 polymer ?
#
loop_
_entity_poly.entity_id
_entity_poly.type
_entity_poly.pdbx_seq_one_letter_code
_entity_poly.pdbx_strand_id
1 'polypeptide(L)'
;EGLGMGRERLQFIMKETSRCIKCYACIENCPICYCVECSTKKPYLVKPGQIPPDFMFHMIRFAHISDSCVNCGQCEENCPMEIPNTLFMHAQQVELEKMYGFTPGINMEPPVLAYAEEKVERKRLDDTGSDQIFDNVFKE
;
A
#
# COMPACT_ATOMS: atom_id res chain seq x y z
N GLU A 1 12.37 -14.14 10.27
CA GLU A 1 12.31 -13.37 11.53
C GLU A 1 10.90 -12.80 11.70
N GLY A 2 10.36 -12.77 12.92
CA GLY A 2 9.03 -12.21 13.17
C GLY A 2 9.09 -10.69 13.38
N LEU A 3 8.04 -9.97 12.99
CA LEU A 3 7.90 -8.51 13.10
C LEU A 3 7.89 -7.95 14.55
N GLY A 4 7.95 -8.80 15.57
CA GLY A 4 7.73 -8.41 16.97
C GLY A 4 6.27 -8.00 17.26
N MET A 5 6.03 -7.51 18.48
CA MET A 5 4.70 -7.06 18.95
C MET A 5 4.71 -5.61 19.41
N GLY A 6 3.58 -4.92 19.26
CA GLY A 6 3.33 -3.58 19.81
C GLY A 6 4.42 -2.56 19.46
N ARG A 7 5.10 -2.03 20.48
CA ARG A 7 6.14 -0.99 20.33
C ARG A 7 7.39 -1.50 19.62
N GLU A 8 7.81 -2.73 19.85
CA GLU A 8 9.00 -3.32 19.21
C GLU A 8 8.79 -3.43 17.70
N ARG A 9 7.58 -3.86 17.30
CA ARG A 9 7.17 -3.89 15.89
C ARG A 9 7.26 -2.51 15.25
N LEU A 10 6.68 -1.50 15.90
CA LEU A 10 6.71 -0.14 15.38
C LEU A 10 8.14 0.40 15.27
N GLN A 11 8.98 0.17 16.28
CA GLN A 11 10.39 0.59 16.28
C GLN A 11 11.16 -0.08 15.14
N PHE A 12 10.94 -1.37 14.89
CA PHE A 12 11.56 -2.07 13.76
C PHE A 12 11.14 -1.47 12.42
N ILE A 13 9.84 -1.25 12.20
CA ILE A 13 9.34 -0.63 10.97
C ILE A 13 9.93 0.77 10.79
N MET A 14 9.92 1.61 11.84
CA MET A 14 10.48 2.97 11.78
C MET A 14 11.98 2.96 11.51
N LYS A 15 12.72 2.02 12.12
CA LYS A 15 14.16 1.87 11.89
C LYS A 15 14.44 1.51 10.42
N GLU A 16 13.78 0.50 9.88
CA GLU A 16 14.01 0.07 8.50
C GLU A 16 13.57 1.12 7.49
N THR A 17 12.41 1.74 7.70
CA THR A 17 11.87 2.79 6.82
C THR A 17 12.63 4.11 6.89
N SER A 18 13.41 4.36 7.95
CA SER A 18 14.28 5.55 8.05
C SER A 18 15.33 5.65 6.93
N ARG A 19 15.64 4.53 6.26
CA ARG A 19 16.54 4.47 5.11
C ARG A 19 15.85 4.86 3.79
N CYS A 20 14.54 5.10 3.78
CA CYS A 20 13.78 5.35 2.55
C CYS A 20 14.24 6.63 1.83
N ILE A 21 14.51 6.50 0.53
CA ILE A 21 14.91 7.63 -0.33
C ILE A 21 13.75 8.25 -1.10
N LYS A 22 12.49 7.88 -0.77
CA LYS A 22 11.26 8.36 -1.43
C LYS A 22 11.33 8.21 -2.97
N CYS A 23 11.83 7.06 -3.47
CA CYS A 23 11.95 6.78 -4.91
C CYS A 23 10.64 6.28 -5.56
N TYR A 24 9.58 6.04 -4.78
CA TYR A 24 8.27 5.55 -5.23
C TYR A 24 8.23 4.16 -5.90
N ALA A 25 9.35 3.44 -6.03
CA ALA A 25 9.39 2.09 -6.60
C ALA A 25 8.41 1.10 -5.95
N CYS A 26 8.17 1.21 -4.63
CA CYS A 26 7.23 0.35 -3.93
C CYS A 26 5.75 0.65 -4.23
N ILE A 27 5.45 1.80 -4.84
CA ILE A 27 4.11 2.22 -5.29
C ILE A 27 3.96 1.93 -6.79
N GLU A 28 4.93 2.33 -7.60
CA GLU A 28 4.86 2.24 -9.06
C GLU A 28 4.87 0.79 -9.58
N ASN A 29 5.55 -0.13 -8.88
CA ASN A 29 5.58 -1.55 -9.24
C ASN A 29 4.49 -2.38 -8.54
N CYS A 30 3.54 -1.74 -7.87
CA CYS A 30 2.51 -2.46 -7.13
C CYS A 30 1.26 -2.64 -7.98
N PRO A 31 0.82 -3.89 -8.25
CA PRO A 31 -0.28 -4.16 -9.19
C PRO A 31 -1.66 -3.68 -8.71
N ILE A 32 -1.81 -3.41 -7.41
CA ILE A 32 -3.05 -2.90 -6.82
C ILE A 32 -3.06 -1.37 -6.68
N CYS A 33 -2.01 -0.68 -7.13
CA CYS A 33 -1.95 0.78 -7.11
C CYS A 33 -2.44 1.36 -8.43
N TYR A 34 -3.61 2.00 -8.39
CA TYR A 34 -4.28 2.52 -9.57
C TYR A 34 -4.62 4.01 -9.48
N CYS A 35 -4.34 4.67 -8.35
CA CYS A 35 -4.69 6.07 -8.11
C CYS A 35 -4.00 6.99 -9.11
N VAL A 36 -4.75 7.90 -9.72
CA VAL A 36 -4.17 8.96 -10.58
C VAL A 36 -3.50 10.00 -9.69
N GLU A 37 -4.16 10.41 -8.60
CA GLU A 37 -3.59 11.32 -7.61
C GLU A 37 -3.27 10.60 -6.30
N CYS A 38 -2.01 10.17 -6.15
CA CYS A 38 -1.60 9.47 -4.93
C CYS A 38 -1.52 10.40 -3.70
N SER A 39 -2.17 10.01 -2.58
CA SER A 39 -2.09 10.72 -1.29
C SER A 39 -0.66 10.98 -0.81
N THR A 40 0.30 10.12 -1.16
CA THR A 40 1.72 10.30 -0.80
C THR A 40 2.42 11.46 -1.54
N LYS A 41 1.80 11.98 -2.60
CA LYS A 41 2.28 13.15 -3.37
C LYS A 41 1.60 14.46 -2.95
N LYS A 42 0.57 14.40 -2.09
CA LYS A 42 -0.17 15.58 -1.63
C LYS A 42 0.68 16.36 -0.59
N PRO A 43 1.08 17.63 -0.86
CA PRO A 43 2.05 18.36 -0.03
C PRO A 43 1.62 18.58 1.43
N TYR A 44 0.32 18.59 1.69
CA TYR A 44 -0.25 18.77 3.03
C TYR A 44 -0.24 17.48 3.87
N LEU A 45 0.00 16.31 3.24
CA LEU A 45 0.17 15.03 3.94
C LEU A 45 1.65 14.65 4.04
N VAL A 46 2.40 14.82 2.95
CA VAL A 46 3.81 14.46 2.87
C VAL A 46 4.60 15.65 2.35
N LYS A 47 5.58 16.12 3.13
CA LYS A 47 6.43 17.24 2.75
C LYS A 47 7.21 16.95 1.45
N PRO A 48 7.08 17.79 0.41
CA PRO A 48 7.89 17.65 -0.82
C PRO A 48 9.39 17.83 -0.55
N GLY A 49 10.23 17.10 -1.28
CA GLY A 49 11.70 17.23 -1.22
C GLY A 49 12.37 16.71 0.06
N GLN A 50 11.62 16.36 1.11
CA GLN A 50 12.19 15.80 2.35
C GLN A 50 12.62 14.34 2.14
N ILE A 51 13.89 14.04 2.40
CA ILE A 51 14.48 12.69 2.37
C ILE A 51 15.32 12.49 3.65
N PRO A 52 15.11 11.41 4.42
CA PRO A 52 14.04 10.42 4.28
C PRO A 52 12.65 11.05 4.44
N PRO A 53 11.58 10.44 3.89
CA PRO A 53 10.22 10.91 4.10
C PRO A 53 9.85 10.94 5.59
N ASP A 54 8.89 11.78 5.94
CA ASP A 54 8.17 11.62 7.22
C ASP A 54 7.47 10.26 7.26
N PHE A 55 7.30 9.69 8.46
CA PHE A 55 6.67 8.39 8.65
C PHE A 55 5.23 8.34 8.07
N MET A 56 4.57 9.49 7.93
CA MET A 56 3.29 9.62 7.24
C MET A 56 3.27 9.01 5.83
N PHE A 57 4.38 9.10 5.08
CA PHE A 57 4.49 8.47 3.75
C PHE A 57 4.26 6.95 3.85
N HIS A 58 4.91 6.31 4.83
CA HIS A 58 4.83 4.88 5.05
C HIS A 58 3.45 4.50 5.61
N MET A 59 2.88 5.28 6.52
CA MET A 59 1.53 5.04 7.06
C MET A 59 0.46 5.07 5.97
N ILE A 60 0.47 6.08 5.10
CA ILE A 60 -0.45 6.16 3.95
C ILE A 60 -0.28 4.92 3.07
N ARG A 61 0.97 4.57 2.76
CA ARG A 61 1.27 3.42 1.92
C ARG A 61 0.72 2.12 2.53
N PHE A 62 0.97 1.88 3.81
CA PHE A 62 0.52 0.67 4.51
C PHE A 62 -1.01 0.62 4.58
N ALA A 63 -1.67 1.74 4.90
CA ALA A 63 -3.12 1.78 4.98
C ALA A 63 -3.79 1.43 3.65
N HIS A 64 -3.37 2.05 2.55
CA HIS A 64 -4.02 1.91 1.23
C HIS A 64 -3.96 0.52 0.61
N ILE A 65 -3.04 -0.35 1.05
CA ILE A 65 -2.92 -1.72 0.52
C ILE A 65 -3.23 -2.79 1.55
N SER A 66 -3.52 -2.38 2.78
CA SER A 66 -3.53 -3.29 3.92
C SER A 66 -4.56 -4.40 3.76
N ASP A 67 -5.65 -4.21 3.03
CA ASP A 67 -6.67 -5.22 2.80
C ASP A 67 -6.58 -5.94 1.45
N SER A 68 -5.66 -5.52 0.58
CA SER A 68 -5.62 -5.91 -0.84
C SER A 68 -4.28 -6.54 -1.26
N CYS A 69 -3.27 -6.49 -0.38
CA CYS A 69 -1.93 -7.03 -0.66
C CYS A 69 -1.96 -8.55 -0.87
N VAL A 70 -1.55 -9.02 -2.05
CA VAL A 70 -1.43 -10.46 -2.40
C VAL A 70 -0.03 -11.03 -2.18
N ASN A 71 0.84 -10.31 -1.44
CA ASN A 71 2.20 -10.74 -1.14
C ASN A 71 3.11 -11.00 -2.37
N CYS A 72 2.97 -10.22 -3.45
CA CYS A 72 3.70 -10.43 -4.71
C CYS A 72 5.22 -10.12 -4.67
N GLY A 73 5.73 -9.47 -3.62
CA GLY A 73 7.17 -9.21 -3.45
C GLY A 73 7.74 -7.99 -4.19
N GLN A 74 7.02 -7.43 -5.17
CA GLN A 74 7.54 -6.37 -6.05
C GLN A 74 7.99 -5.09 -5.33
N CYS A 75 7.39 -4.77 -4.19
CA CYS A 75 7.76 -3.59 -3.40
C CYS A 75 9.09 -3.74 -2.65
N GLU A 76 9.54 -4.95 -2.38
CA GLU A 76 10.82 -5.26 -1.73
C GLU A 76 11.91 -5.53 -2.77
N GLU A 77 11.61 -6.32 -3.80
CA GLU A 77 12.52 -6.64 -4.89
C GLU A 77 13.05 -5.38 -5.60
N ASN A 78 12.18 -4.40 -5.84
CA ASN A 78 12.54 -3.14 -6.49
C ASN A 78 13.02 -2.05 -5.51
N CYS A 79 13.19 -2.34 -4.21
CA CYS A 79 13.60 -1.34 -3.24
C CYS A 79 15.14 -1.16 -3.25
N PRO A 80 15.69 -0.01 -3.69
CA PRO A 80 17.14 0.19 -3.75
C PRO A 80 17.80 0.28 -2.36
N MET A 81 17.00 0.37 -1.29
CA MET A 81 17.46 0.47 0.09
C MET A 81 17.26 -0.84 0.87
N GLU A 82 16.83 -1.91 0.20
CA GLU A 82 16.60 -3.24 0.81
C GLU A 82 15.72 -3.15 2.06
N ILE A 83 14.66 -2.34 1.98
CA ILE A 83 13.64 -2.25 3.04
C ILE A 83 12.73 -3.47 2.86
N PRO A 84 12.44 -4.25 3.92
CA PRO A 84 11.59 -5.43 3.86
C PRO A 84 10.11 -5.05 3.76
N ASN A 85 9.74 -4.37 2.67
CA ASN A 85 8.40 -3.85 2.42
C ASN A 85 7.37 -4.97 2.38
N THR A 86 7.71 -6.12 1.80
CA THR A 86 6.78 -7.25 1.69
C THR A 86 6.38 -7.75 3.07
N LEU A 87 7.36 -7.90 3.97
CA LEU A 87 7.13 -8.27 5.36
C LEU A 87 6.16 -7.30 6.05
N PHE A 88 6.37 -6.00 5.91
CA PHE A 88 5.54 -4.98 6.57
C PHE A 88 4.12 -4.93 6.01
N MET A 89 4.00 -4.92 4.69
CA MET A 89 2.73 -4.74 4.00
C MET A 89 1.85 -5.99 4.13
N HIS A 90 2.42 -7.18 3.93
CA HIS A 90 1.68 -8.44 4.03
C HIS A 90 1.27 -8.76 5.47
N ALA A 91 2.09 -8.41 6.46
CA ALA A 91 1.71 -8.61 7.86
C ALA A 91 0.44 -7.84 8.24
N GLN A 92 0.22 -6.65 7.69
CA GLN A 92 -1.02 -5.89 7.92
C GLN A 92 -2.22 -6.58 7.26
N GLN A 93 -2.03 -7.14 6.06
CA GLN A 93 -3.07 -7.87 5.35
C GLN A 93 -3.48 -9.16 6.04
N VAL A 94 -2.52 -9.94 6.53
CA VAL A 94 -2.82 -11.15 7.30
C VAL A 94 -3.66 -10.84 8.54
N GLU A 95 -3.43 -9.70 9.20
CA GLU A 95 -4.27 -9.29 10.34
C GLU A 95 -5.67 -8.86 9.89
N LEU A 96 -5.82 -8.16 8.77
CA LEU A 96 -7.14 -7.78 8.23
C LEU A 96 -7.94 -8.99 7.74
N GLU A 97 -7.29 -9.96 7.09
CA GLU A 97 -7.92 -11.22 6.68
C GLU A 97 -8.44 -12.00 7.89
N LYS A 98 -7.68 -12.06 8.99
CA LYS A 98 -8.17 -12.68 10.25
C LYS A 98 -9.37 -11.95 10.84
N MET A 99 -9.40 -10.62 10.75
CA MET A 99 -10.47 -9.80 11.34
C MET A 99 -11.76 -9.82 10.51
N TYR A 100 -11.65 -9.83 9.18
CA TYR A 100 -12.79 -9.62 8.27
C TYR A 100 -13.09 -10.81 7.36
N GLY A 101 -12.22 -11.82 7.29
CA GLY A 101 -12.39 -13.00 6.46
C GLY A 101 -12.21 -12.76 4.95
N PHE A 102 -11.70 -11.60 4.56
CA PHE A 102 -11.45 -11.26 3.16
C PHE A 102 -10.06 -11.72 2.73
N THR A 103 -9.98 -12.61 1.74
CA THR A 103 -8.72 -13.10 1.16
C THR A 103 -8.47 -12.45 -0.21
N PRO A 104 -7.45 -11.58 -0.34
CA PRO A 104 -7.16 -10.86 -1.58
C PRO A 104 -6.80 -11.80 -2.74
N GLY A 105 -7.28 -11.47 -3.94
CA GLY A 105 -6.94 -12.20 -5.17
C GLY A 105 -7.66 -13.54 -5.37
N ILE A 106 -8.64 -13.87 -4.52
CA ILE A 106 -9.46 -15.08 -4.66
C ILE A 106 -10.88 -14.75 -5.14
N ASN A 107 -11.56 -13.82 -4.47
CA ASN A 107 -12.90 -13.39 -4.85
C ASN A 107 -12.86 -11.99 -5.49
N MET A 108 -13.91 -11.67 -6.25
CA MET A 108 -14.07 -10.39 -6.95
C MET A 108 -14.85 -9.38 -6.11
N GLU A 109 -15.10 -9.67 -4.84
CA GLU A 109 -15.79 -8.76 -3.96
C GLU A 109 -14.86 -7.61 -3.58
N PRO A 110 -15.38 -6.36 -3.45
CA PRO A 110 -14.55 -5.24 -3.03
C PRO A 110 -13.94 -5.48 -1.64
N PRO A 111 -12.66 -5.14 -1.44
CA PRO A 111 -12.00 -5.29 -0.16
C PRO A 111 -12.57 -4.28 0.86
N VAL A 112 -12.37 -4.53 2.15
CA VAL A 112 -13.07 -3.81 3.23
C VAL A 112 -12.80 -2.29 3.20
N LEU A 113 -11.60 -1.87 2.87
CA LEU A 113 -11.22 -0.46 2.79
C LEU A 113 -11.66 0.21 1.49
N ALA A 114 -12.10 -0.53 0.46
CA ALA A 114 -12.68 0.07 -0.73
C ALA A 114 -13.87 0.99 -0.43
N TYR A 115 -14.62 0.68 0.64
CA TYR A 115 -15.73 1.51 1.11
C TYR A 115 -15.29 2.78 1.87
N ALA A 116 -14.02 2.84 2.27
CA ALA A 116 -13.40 3.95 2.99
C ALA A 116 -12.38 4.73 2.13
N GLU A 117 -12.11 4.28 0.91
CA GLU A 117 -11.20 4.94 -0.03
C GLU A 117 -11.67 6.35 -0.42
N GLU A 118 -10.74 7.11 -1.01
CA GLU A 118 -11.03 8.47 -1.46
C GLU A 118 -12.17 8.44 -2.50
N LYS A 119 -13.30 9.07 -2.15
CA LYS A 119 -14.53 9.09 -2.97
C LYS A 119 -14.28 9.47 -4.43
N VAL A 120 -13.29 10.33 -4.68
CA VAL A 120 -12.91 10.77 -6.03
C VAL A 120 -12.31 9.63 -6.84
N GLU A 121 -11.32 8.91 -6.28
CA GLU A 121 -10.70 7.77 -6.96
C GLU A 121 -11.68 6.60 -7.12
N ARG A 122 -12.53 6.36 -6.11
CA ARG A 122 -13.55 5.32 -6.20
C ARG A 122 -14.59 5.63 -7.27
N LYS A 123 -15.09 6.88 -7.30
CA LYS A 123 -16.01 7.33 -8.36
C LYS A 123 -15.38 7.18 -9.73
N ARG A 124 -14.09 7.49 -9.89
CA ARG A 124 -13.38 7.33 -11.15
C ARG A 124 -13.33 5.88 -11.61
N LEU A 125 -13.11 4.93 -10.69
CA LEU A 125 -13.23 3.50 -11.01
C LEU A 125 -14.66 3.13 -11.38
N ASP A 126 -15.65 3.51 -10.58
CA ASP A 126 -17.06 3.18 -10.84
C ASP A 126 -17.55 3.73 -12.19
N ASP A 127 -17.07 4.92 -12.60
CA ASP A 127 -17.39 5.57 -13.88
C ASP A 127 -16.85 4.80 -15.10
N THR A 128 -15.89 3.87 -14.92
CA THR A 128 -15.44 2.94 -15.99
C THR A 128 -16.41 1.79 -16.25
N GLY A 129 -17.38 1.57 -15.36
CA GLY A 129 -18.33 0.45 -15.43
C GLY A 129 -17.81 -0.88 -14.90
N SER A 130 -16.57 -0.93 -14.40
CA SER A 130 -15.97 -2.08 -13.74
C SER A 130 -15.15 -1.61 -12.54
N ASP A 131 -15.12 -2.37 -11.45
CA ASP A 131 -14.18 -2.13 -10.34
C ASP A 131 -12.83 -2.85 -10.56
N GLN A 132 -12.70 -3.56 -11.69
CA GLN A 132 -11.52 -4.34 -12.02
C GLN A 132 -10.39 -3.45 -12.51
N ILE A 133 -9.41 -3.22 -11.63
CA ILE A 133 -8.17 -2.49 -11.94
C ILE A 133 -7.53 -3.05 -13.22
N PHE A 134 -7.53 -4.37 -13.40
CA PHE A 134 -6.98 -4.99 -14.61
C PHE A 134 -7.68 -4.54 -15.89
N ASP A 135 -9.01 -4.62 -15.95
CA ASP A 135 -9.76 -4.23 -17.15
C ASP A 135 -9.67 -2.72 -17.43
N ASN A 136 -9.49 -1.91 -16.39
CA ASN A 136 -9.52 -0.45 -16.50
C ASN A 136 -8.15 0.20 -16.67
N VAL A 137 -7.07 -0.48 -16.27
CA VAL A 137 -5.70 0.09 -16.21
C VAL A 137 -4.69 -0.71 -17.02
N PHE A 138 -4.86 -2.03 -17.13
CA PHE A 138 -3.82 -2.92 -17.70
C PHE A 138 -4.26 -3.64 -18.98
N LYS A 139 -5.55 -3.63 -19.32
CA LYS A 139 -6.11 -4.25 -20.51
C LYS A 139 -6.15 -3.23 -21.66
N GLU A 140 -5.03 -3.11 -22.37
CA GLU A 140 -5.01 -2.48 -23.69
C GLU A 140 -5.95 -3.20 -24.67
#